data_AF-A0A9W6MQ84-F1
#
_entry.id   AF-A0A9W6MQ84-F1
#
_cell.length_a   1.000
_cell.length_b   1.000
_cell.length_c   1.000
_cell.angle_alpha   90.00
_cell.angle_beta   90.00
_cell.angle_gamma   90.00
#
_symmetry.space_group_name_H-M   'P 1'
#
loop_
_entity.id
_entity.type
_entity.pdbx_description
1 polymer ?
#
loop_
_entity_poly.entity_id
_entity_poly.type
_entity_poly.pdbx_seq_one_letter_code
_entity_poly.pdbx_strand_id
1 'polypeptide(L)'
;MTAGAVASRSDAALGAAALVAAAAGGLGGSWLLLPTAAALVTAWIAWRDAQSFIIPNEAAAALAALGIAARFAEGGGTTDVLGALAVDVVLTGGLLWGVREVYFRARGRDGLGLGDVKLAAAAGCLAGAAGFAVALFAASLAGLVVAGLRRAGREDRLPFGALLAPAVWVVWAAAGFAAPGLLG
;
A
#
# COMPACT_ATOMS: atom_id res chain seq x y z
N MET A 1 15.10 12.39 24.82
CA MET A 1 14.96 11.83 23.47
C MET A 1 16.32 11.28 23.06
N THR A 2 16.53 9.97 23.15
CA THR A 2 17.86 9.35 23.05
C THR A 2 18.24 9.06 21.61
N ALA A 3 19.52 9.28 21.28
CA ALA A 3 20.12 9.11 19.96
C ALA A 3 19.88 7.71 19.32
N GLY A 4 19.54 6.69 20.11
CA GLY A 4 19.20 5.34 19.63
C GLY A 4 17.89 5.24 18.83
N ALA A 5 16.93 6.16 19.02
CA ALA A 5 15.67 6.16 18.24
C ALA A 5 15.82 6.81 16.86
N VAL A 6 16.89 7.59 16.64
CA VAL A 6 17.23 8.18 15.34
C VAL A 6 18.06 7.18 14.53
N ALA A 7 18.97 6.43 15.18
CA ALA A 7 19.75 5.37 14.54
C ALA A 7 18.86 4.24 13.96
N SER A 8 17.79 3.82 14.67
CA SER A 8 16.91 2.76 14.14
C SER A 8 16.00 3.20 12.98
N ARG A 9 15.85 4.51 12.75
CA ARG A 9 15.11 5.06 11.60
C ARG A 9 15.96 5.08 10.32
N SER A 10 17.26 5.30 10.44
CA SER A 10 18.20 5.28 9.31
C SER A 10 18.43 3.86 8.78
N ASP A 11 18.48 2.86 9.66
CA ASP A 11 18.83 1.48 9.27
C ASP A 11 17.75 0.79 8.40
N ALA A 12 16.48 1.11 8.64
CA ALA A 12 15.37 0.55 7.85
C ALA A 12 15.22 1.22 6.47
N ALA A 13 15.46 2.54 6.39
CA ALA A 13 15.49 3.27 5.12
C ALA A 13 16.69 2.85 4.26
N LEU A 14 17.85 2.63 4.89
CA LEU A 14 19.04 2.06 4.25
C LEU A 14 18.78 0.61 3.79
N GLY A 15 18.04 -0.19 4.56
CA GLY A 15 17.65 -1.55 4.17
C GLY A 15 16.75 -1.58 2.93
N ALA A 16 15.71 -0.73 2.89
CA ALA A 16 14.82 -0.62 1.73
C ALA A 16 15.54 -0.05 0.50
N ALA A 17 16.36 0.99 0.67
CA ALA A 17 17.18 1.56 -0.41
C ALA A 17 18.24 0.56 -0.92
N ALA A 18 18.88 -0.21 -0.02
CA ALA A 18 19.85 -1.24 -0.37
C ALA A 18 19.21 -2.45 -1.06
N LEU A 19 17.99 -2.84 -0.67
CA LEU A 19 17.23 -3.89 -1.35
C LEU A 19 16.76 -3.45 -2.75
N VAL A 20 16.35 -2.19 -2.91
CA VAL A 20 16.03 -1.59 -4.22
C VAL A 20 17.30 -1.50 -5.09
N ALA A 21 18.43 -1.08 -4.53
CA ALA A 21 19.72 -1.01 -5.23
C ALA A 21 20.29 -2.40 -5.58
N ALA A 22 20.11 -3.41 -4.71
CA ALA A 22 20.52 -4.79 -4.96
C ALA A 22 19.64 -5.47 -6.03
N ALA A 23 18.33 -5.19 -6.02
CA ALA A 23 17.42 -5.61 -7.09
C ALA A 23 17.81 -4.96 -8.43
N ALA A 24 18.20 -3.67 -8.42
CA ALA A 24 18.74 -2.95 -9.58
C ALA A 24 20.08 -3.50 -10.11
N GLY A 25 20.89 -4.14 -9.24
CA GLY A 25 22.20 -4.68 -9.62
C GLY A 25 22.21 -6.16 -10.03
N GLY A 26 21.24 -6.98 -9.59
CA GLY A 26 21.30 -8.44 -9.76
C GLY A 26 20.33 -9.05 -10.77
N LEU A 27 19.24 -8.36 -11.12
CA LEU A 27 18.21 -8.89 -12.01
C LEU A 27 18.42 -8.33 -13.41
N GLY A 28 19.01 -9.13 -14.32
CA GLY A 28 19.39 -8.75 -15.69
C GLY A 28 18.25 -8.33 -16.64
N GLY A 29 17.10 -7.87 -16.13
CA GLY A 29 16.01 -7.28 -16.91
C GLY A 29 15.46 -6.03 -16.20
N SER A 30 15.63 -4.87 -16.82
CA SER A 30 15.15 -3.57 -16.32
C SER A 30 13.65 -3.53 -15.98
N TRP A 31 12.86 -4.41 -16.61
CA TRP A 31 11.41 -4.52 -16.41
C TRP A 31 10.99 -5.13 -15.05
N LEU A 32 11.88 -5.88 -14.37
CA LEU A 32 11.60 -6.49 -13.06
C LEU A 32 11.91 -5.58 -11.87
N LEU A 33 12.57 -4.45 -12.11
CA LEU A 33 13.04 -3.56 -11.04
C LEU A 33 11.89 -2.92 -10.28
N LEU A 34 10.91 -2.37 -10.99
CA LEU A 34 9.71 -1.75 -10.40
C LEU A 34 8.86 -2.77 -9.62
N PRO A 35 8.52 -3.95 -10.18
CA PRO A 35 7.85 -5.03 -9.45
C PRO A 35 8.55 -5.41 -8.15
N THR A 36 9.86 -5.61 -8.21
CA THR A 36 10.65 -6.05 -7.06
C THR A 36 10.71 -4.95 -6.00
N ALA A 37 10.94 -3.69 -6.39
CA ALA A 37 10.92 -2.56 -5.48
C ALA A 37 9.56 -2.41 -4.77
N ALA A 38 8.45 -2.54 -5.50
CA ALA A 38 7.11 -2.49 -4.92
C ALA A 38 6.85 -3.65 -3.96
N ALA A 39 7.35 -4.86 -4.26
CA ALA A 39 7.24 -6.03 -3.39
C ALA A 39 7.94 -5.77 -2.04
N LEU A 40 9.14 -5.20 -2.09
CA LEU A 40 9.94 -4.90 -0.91
C LEU A 40 9.29 -3.81 -0.04
N VAL A 41 8.78 -2.76 -0.67
CA VAL A 41 8.07 -1.67 0.04
C VAL A 41 6.80 -2.20 0.70
N THR A 42 5.99 -2.99 -0.01
CA THR A 42 4.75 -3.56 0.55
C THR A 42 5.03 -4.58 1.66
N ALA A 43 6.08 -5.39 1.55
CA ALA A 43 6.53 -6.28 2.62
C ALA A 43 7.00 -5.49 3.85
N TRP A 44 7.72 -4.38 3.66
CA TRP A 44 8.15 -3.51 4.76
C TRP A 44 6.96 -2.83 5.47
N ILE A 45 5.99 -2.32 4.70
CA ILE A 45 4.73 -1.79 5.25
C ILE A 45 4.03 -2.87 6.08
N ALA A 46 3.89 -4.08 5.54
CA ALA A 46 3.21 -5.16 6.23
C ALA A 46 3.91 -5.58 7.53
N TRP A 47 5.24 -5.66 7.52
CA TRP A 47 6.03 -5.94 8.72
C TRP A 47 5.85 -4.85 9.79
N ARG A 48 5.92 -3.58 9.41
CA ARG A 48 5.78 -2.44 10.33
C ARG A 48 4.36 -2.34 10.90
N ASP A 49 3.35 -2.57 10.06
CA ASP A 49 1.96 -2.57 10.49
C ASP A 49 1.68 -3.74 11.46
N ALA A 50 2.19 -4.94 11.17
CA ALA A 50 2.06 -6.10 12.06
C ALA A 50 2.74 -5.92 13.43
N GLN A 51 3.83 -5.15 13.51
CA GLN A 51 4.54 -4.92 14.77
C GLN A 51 4.01 -3.74 15.58
N SER A 52 3.64 -2.64 14.92
CA SER A 52 3.42 -1.36 15.59
C SER A 52 2.13 -0.66 15.20
N PHE A 53 1.31 -1.22 14.30
CA PHE A 53 0.09 -0.58 13.78
C PHE A 53 0.35 0.82 13.21
N ILE A 54 1.57 1.05 12.69
CA ILE A 54 2.02 2.32 12.15
C ILE A 54 2.59 2.07 10.77
N ILE A 55 1.98 2.72 9.78
CA ILE A 55 2.47 2.78 8.40
C ILE A 55 3.39 4.01 8.27
N PRO A 56 4.70 3.83 8.01
CA PRO A 56 5.63 4.94 7.82
C PRO A 56 5.22 5.79 6.62
N ASN A 57 5.31 7.12 6.78
CA ASN A 57 4.97 8.05 5.69
C ASN A 57 5.90 7.85 4.48
N GLU A 58 7.15 7.53 4.75
CA GLU A 58 8.19 7.29 3.76
C GLU A 58 7.88 6.05 2.92
N ALA A 59 7.35 5.00 3.55
CA ALA A 59 6.98 3.77 2.87
C ALA A 59 5.75 3.96 1.98
N ALA A 60 4.73 4.67 2.48
CA ALA A 60 3.55 5.01 1.67
C ALA A 60 3.92 5.93 0.50
N ALA A 61 4.79 6.91 0.72
CA ALA A 61 5.29 7.80 -0.33
C ALA A 61 6.13 7.04 -1.38
N ALA A 62 7.00 6.12 -0.94
CA ALA A 62 7.78 5.27 -1.84
C ALA A 62 6.87 4.39 -2.71
N LEU A 63 5.82 3.79 -2.11
CA LEU A 63 4.86 2.99 -2.87
C LEU A 63 4.10 3.83 -3.89
N ALA A 64 3.67 5.04 -3.52
CA ALA A 64 3.02 5.97 -4.43
C ALA A 64 3.95 6.38 -5.57
N ALA A 65 5.22 6.68 -5.29
CA ALA A 65 6.22 7.04 -6.29
C ALA A 65 6.49 5.89 -7.27
N LEU A 66 6.55 4.65 -6.79
CA LEU A 66 6.68 3.46 -7.63
C LEU A 66 5.46 3.27 -8.53
N GLY A 67 4.24 3.47 -8.00
CA GLY A 67 3.02 3.43 -8.81
C GLY A 67 2.99 4.49 -9.90
N ILE A 68 3.33 5.74 -9.55
CA ILE A 68 3.43 6.83 -10.53
C ILE A 68 4.47 6.48 -11.61
N ALA A 69 5.65 6.00 -11.23
CA ALA A 69 6.70 5.60 -12.16
C ALA A 69 6.23 4.46 -13.10
N ALA A 70 5.50 3.47 -12.56
CA ALA A 70 4.91 2.40 -13.36
C ALA A 70 3.89 2.95 -14.39
N ARG A 71 3.02 3.87 -13.99
CA ARG A 71 2.05 4.52 -14.90
C ARG A 71 2.71 5.27 -16.04
N PHE A 72 3.79 6.00 -15.76
CA PHE A 72 4.54 6.69 -16.82
C PHE A 72 5.30 5.72 -17.73
N ALA A 73 5.70 4.54 -17.23
CA ALA A 73 6.34 3.51 -18.04
C ALA A 73 5.35 2.81 -19.01
N GLU A 74 4.05 2.86 -18.76
CA GLU A 74 3.00 2.30 -19.64
C GLU A 74 2.85 3.09 -20.97
N GLY A 75 3.45 4.28 -21.10
CA GLY A 75 3.56 5.00 -22.38
C GLY A 75 2.38 5.89 -22.76
N GLY A 76 1.53 6.30 -21.80
CA GLY A 76 0.40 7.21 -22.02
C GLY A 76 0.77 8.70 -22.10
N GLY A 77 -0.17 9.53 -22.58
CA GLY A 77 -0.03 10.98 -22.57
C GLY A 77 0.00 11.54 -21.14
N THR A 78 0.92 12.46 -20.85
CA THR A 78 1.15 13.00 -19.49
C THR A 78 -0.13 13.52 -18.81
N THR A 79 -1.01 14.19 -19.56
CA THR A 79 -2.27 14.73 -19.03
C THR A 79 -3.25 13.63 -18.62
N ASP A 80 -3.31 12.56 -19.40
CA ASP A 80 -4.24 11.44 -19.17
C ASP A 80 -3.78 10.61 -17.98
N VAL A 81 -2.46 10.38 -17.87
CA VAL A 81 -1.83 9.68 -16.74
C VAL A 81 -2.06 10.45 -15.43
N LEU A 82 -1.83 11.76 -15.42
CA LEU A 82 -2.05 12.59 -14.23
C LEU A 82 -3.53 12.65 -13.84
N GLY A 83 -4.44 12.75 -14.82
CA GLY A 83 -5.88 12.71 -14.59
C GLY A 83 -6.33 11.39 -13.96
N ALA A 84 -5.89 10.26 -14.52
CA ALA A 84 -6.19 8.93 -14.01
C ALA A 84 -5.63 8.73 -12.59
N LEU A 85 -4.38 9.11 -12.34
CA LEU A 85 -3.76 9.05 -11.01
C LEU A 85 -4.52 9.88 -9.97
N ALA A 86 -4.95 11.09 -10.34
CA ALA A 86 -5.72 11.94 -9.43
C ALA A 86 -7.06 11.29 -9.06
N VAL A 87 -7.77 10.73 -10.04
CA VAL A 87 -9.02 10.01 -9.82
C VAL A 87 -8.79 8.77 -8.95
N ASP A 88 -7.77 7.96 -9.25
CA ASP A 88 -7.44 6.75 -8.48
C ASP A 88 -7.14 7.09 -7.02
N VAL A 89 -6.28 8.08 -6.76
CA VAL A 89 -5.92 8.50 -5.40
C VAL A 89 -7.13 9.02 -4.62
N VAL A 90 -7.97 9.83 -5.25
CA VAL A 90 -9.18 10.39 -4.61
C VAL A 90 -10.19 9.28 -4.33
N LEU A 91 -10.39 8.35 -5.26
CA LEU A 91 -11.32 7.24 -5.06
C LEU A 91 -10.83 6.29 -3.97
N THR A 92 -9.57 5.83 -4.00
CA THR A 92 -9.09 4.85 -3.03
C THR A 92 -8.87 5.46 -1.65
N GLY A 93 -8.19 6.60 -1.58
CA GLY A 93 -7.94 7.32 -0.34
C GLY A 93 -9.21 7.90 0.26
N GLY A 94 -10.03 8.55 -0.57
CA GLY A 94 -11.32 9.11 -0.17
C GLY A 94 -12.31 8.06 0.31
N LEU A 95 -12.32 6.86 -0.30
CA LEU A 95 -13.16 5.75 0.16
C LEU A 95 -12.83 5.35 1.60
N LEU A 96 -11.57 5.04 1.92
CA LEU A 96 -11.22 4.63 3.30
C LEU A 96 -11.32 5.78 4.29
N TRP A 97 -11.04 7.02 3.86
CA TRP A 97 -11.29 8.19 4.70
C TRP A 97 -12.78 8.35 5.02
N GLY A 98 -13.66 8.19 4.03
CA GLY A 98 -15.11 8.25 4.21
C GLY A 98 -15.63 7.14 5.12
N VAL A 99 -15.17 5.90 4.92
CA VAL A 99 -15.50 4.77 5.81
C VAL A 99 -15.05 5.06 7.24
N ARG A 100 -13.84 5.59 7.43
CA ARG A 100 -13.33 5.99 8.74
C ARG A 100 -14.20 7.05 9.39
N GLU A 101 -14.56 8.11 8.68
CA GLU A 101 -15.38 9.22 9.20
C GLU A 101 -16.80 8.74 9.55
N VAL A 102 -17.45 7.96 8.68
CA VAL A 102 -18.76 7.37 8.95
C VAL A 102 -18.72 6.48 10.20
N TYR A 103 -17.68 5.65 10.32
CA TYR A 103 -17.51 4.78 11.49
C TYR A 103 -17.27 5.59 12.78
N PHE A 104 -16.43 6.63 12.71
CA PHE A 104 -16.15 7.51 13.83
C PHE A 104 -17.43 8.19 14.32
N ARG A 105 -18.25 8.73 13.41
CA ARG A 105 -19.53 9.36 13.79
C ARG A 105 -20.56 8.38 14.35
N ALA A 106 -20.58 7.14 13.86
CA ALA A 106 -21.52 6.13 14.33
C ALA A 106 -21.13 5.50 15.68
N ARG A 107 -19.83 5.37 15.99
CA ARG A 107 -19.34 4.62 17.15
C ARG A 107 -18.52 5.44 18.15
N GLY A 108 -18.19 6.68 17.82
CA GLY A 108 -17.37 7.57 18.65
C GLY A 108 -15.93 7.07 18.85
N ARG A 109 -15.46 6.15 18.01
CA ARG A 109 -14.13 5.52 18.09
C ARG A 109 -13.57 5.36 16.68
N ASP A 110 -12.26 5.56 16.51
CA ASP A 110 -11.58 5.28 15.25
C ASP A 110 -11.56 3.76 15.00
N GLY A 111 -12.25 3.32 13.94
CA GLY A 111 -12.24 1.92 13.49
C GLY A 111 -11.08 1.58 12.55
N LEU A 112 -10.56 2.60 11.85
CA LEU A 112 -9.49 2.48 10.86
C LEU A 112 -8.44 3.56 11.11
N GLY A 113 -7.15 3.22 10.97
CA GLY A 113 -6.06 4.16 11.19
C GLY A 113 -5.89 5.13 10.03
N LEU A 114 -5.34 6.31 10.31
CA LEU A 114 -4.89 7.24 9.26
C LEU A 114 -3.79 6.65 8.37
N GLY A 115 -3.03 5.67 8.88
CA GLY A 115 -2.06 4.92 8.09
C GLY A 115 -2.73 4.20 6.92
N ASP A 116 -3.84 3.52 7.17
CA ASP A 116 -4.56 2.74 6.15
C ASP A 116 -5.07 3.62 5.00
N VAL A 117 -5.52 4.84 5.31
CA VAL A 117 -5.94 5.84 4.31
C VAL A 117 -4.78 6.24 3.39
N LYS A 118 -3.57 6.43 3.96
CA LYS A 118 -2.37 6.75 3.18
C LYS A 118 -1.92 5.58 2.32
N LEU A 119 -1.98 4.37 2.87
CA LEU A 119 -1.71 3.15 2.12
C LEU A 119 -2.71 3.00 0.96
N ALA A 120 -3.99 3.29 1.18
CA ALA A 120 -5.01 3.23 0.14
C ALA A 120 -4.76 4.20 -1.01
N ALA A 121 -4.40 5.46 -0.68
CA ALA A 121 -3.99 6.44 -1.67
C ALA A 121 -2.78 5.95 -2.50
N ALA A 122 -1.73 5.46 -1.81
CA ALA A 122 -0.54 4.91 -2.48
C ALA A 122 -0.85 3.67 -3.33
N ALA A 123 -1.75 2.80 -2.84
CA ALA A 123 -2.22 1.63 -3.55
C ALA A 123 -3.03 2.00 -4.80
N GLY A 124 -3.78 3.12 -4.76
CA GLY A 124 -4.45 3.69 -5.93
C GLY A 124 -3.46 4.08 -7.02
N CYS A 125 -2.33 4.70 -6.66
CA CYS A 125 -1.28 5.01 -7.64
C CYS A 125 -0.68 3.74 -8.28
N LEU A 126 -0.55 2.66 -7.51
CA LEU A 126 0.11 1.44 -7.97
C LEU A 126 -0.81 0.49 -8.74
N ALA A 127 -2.01 0.22 -8.23
CA ALA A 127 -2.93 -0.79 -8.76
C ALA A 127 -4.20 -0.20 -9.39
N GLY A 128 -4.36 1.12 -9.39
CA GLY A 128 -5.59 1.80 -9.79
C GLY A 128 -6.75 1.55 -8.82
N ALA A 129 -7.86 2.26 -8.99
CA ALA A 129 -9.02 2.08 -8.11
C ALA A 129 -9.70 0.72 -8.30
N ALA A 130 -9.70 0.15 -9.52
CA ALA A 130 -10.24 -1.19 -9.77
C ALA A 130 -9.39 -2.29 -9.10
N GLY A 131 -8.07 -2.24 -9.27
CA GLY A 131 -7.16 -3.18 -8.61
C GLY A 131 -7.18 -3.02 -7.09
N PHE A 132 -7.31 -1.78 -6.61
CA PHE A 132 -7.49 -1.52 -5.18
C PHE A 132 -8.75 -2.17 -4.62
N ALA A 133 -9.89 -2.12 -5.32
CA ALA A 133 -11.12 -2.75 -4.85
C ALA A 133 -10.98 -4.27 -4.68
N VAL A 134 -10.31 -4.94 -5.63
CA VAL A 134 -10.01 -6.37 -5.56
C VAL A 134 -9.07 -6.67 -4.39
N ALA A 135 -8.01 -5.86 -4.22
CA ALA A 135 -7.06 -6.01 -3.12
C ALA A 135 -7.73 -5.79 -1.76
N LEU A 136 -8.60 -4.78 -1.65
CA LEU A 136 -9.36 -4.48 -0.45
C LEU A 136 -10.30 -5.63 -0.08
N PHE A 137 -10.98 -6.21 -1.07
CA PHE A 137 -11.83 -7.38 -0.87
C PHE A 137 -11.02 -8.58 -0.38
N ALA A 138 -9.90 -8.89 -1.03
CA ALA A 138 -9.02 -9.99 -0.65
C ALA A 138 -8.47 -9.80 0.78
N ALA A 139 -8.00 -8.59 1.11
CA ALA A 139 -7.50 -8.25 2.44
C ALA A 139 -8.60 -8.35 3.52
N SER A 140 -9.82 -7.90 3.20
CA SER A 140 -10.97 -7.98 4.12
C SER A 140 -11.39 -9.43 4.38
N LEU A 141 -11.40 -10.28 3.34
CA LEU A 141 -11.70 -11.71 3.48
C LEU A 141 -10.63 -12.41 4.33
N ALA A 142 -9.35 -12.15 4.05
CA ALA A 142 -8.23 -12.66 4.84
C ALA A 142 -8.34 -12.21 6.31
N GLY A 143 -8.67 -10.93 6.54
CA GLY A 143 -8.88 -10.38 7.88
C GLY A 143 -10.02 -11.08 8.62
N LEU A 144 -11.13 -11.36 7.94
CA LEU A 144 -12.27 -12.08 8.51
C LEU A 144 -11.91 -13.51 8.90
N VAL A 145 -11.17 -14.22 8.05
CA VAL A 145 -10.67 -15.58 8.34
C VAL A 145 -9.74 -15.55 9.56
N VAL A 146 -8.77 -14.62 9.59
CA VAL A 146 -7.84 -14.47 10.71
C VAL A 146 -8.58 -14.13 12.01
N ALA A 147 -9.56 -13.23 11.96
CA ALA A 147 -10.39 -12.89 13.11
C ALA A 147 -11.14 -14.11 13.66
N GLY A 148 -11.76 -14.90 12.76
CA GLY A 148 -12.49 -16.11 13.11
C GLY A 148 -11.59 -17.19 13.72
N LEU A 149 -10.42 -17.43 13.14
CA LEU A 149 -9.46 -18.42 13.64
C LEU A 149 -8.87 -18.02 15.00
N ARG A 150 -8.59 -16.73 15.20
CA ARG A 150 -8.05 -16.23 16.47
C ARG A 150 -9.09 -16.14 17.58
N ARG A 151 -10.37 -16.40 17.30
CA ARG A 151 -11.51 -16.05 18.17
C ARG A 151 -11.35 -14.63 18.72
N ALA A 152 -10.84 -13.74 17.87
CA ALA A 152 -10.44 -12.39 18.26
C ALA A 152 -11.66 -11.69 18.87
N GLY A 153 -11.47 -11.11 20.05
CA GLY A 153 -12.53 -10.37 20.73
C GLY A 153 -12.88 -9.11 19.96
N ARG A 154 -13.99 -8.46 20.32
CA ARG A 154 -14.40 -7.17 19.69
C ARG A 154 -13.38 -6.04 19.86
N GLU A 155 -12.37 -6.23 20.70
CA GLU A 155 -11.34 -5.23 21.04
C GLU A 155 -9.97 -5.53 20.42
N ASP A 156 -9.78 -6.70 19.81
CA ASP A 156 -8.53 -7.06 19.15
C ASP A 156 -8.41 -6.31 17.82
N ARG A 157 -7.52 -5.33 17.78
CA ARG A 157 -7.20 -4.60 16.54
C ARG A 157 -6.39 -5.51 15.62
N LEU A 158 -6.91 -5.75 14.43
CA LEU A 158 -6.17 -6.43 13.37
C LEU A 158 -5.37 -5.40 12.56
N PRO A 159 -4.07 -5.66 12.28
CA PRO A 159 -3.26 -4.80 11.42
C PRO A 159 -3.75 -4.98 9.98
N PHE A 160 -4.67 -4.11 9.55
CA PHE A 160 -5.31 -4.20 8.24
C PHE A 160 -4.32 -3.89 7.10
N GLY A 161 -3.43 -2.92 7.31
CA GLY A 161 -2.35 -2.59 6.40
C GLY A 161 -1.44 -3.78 6.08
N ALA A 162 -1.22 -4.67 7.04
CA ALA A 162 -0.42 -5.89 6.85
C ALA A 162 -1.04 -6.90 5.90
N LEU A 163 -2.36 -6.89 5.75
CA LEU A 163 -3.08 -7.71 4.78
C LEU A 163 -3.29 -6.98 3.46
N LEU A 164 -3.53 -5.66 3.53
CA LEU A 164 -3.81 -4.84 2.36
C LEU A 164 -2.56 -4.63 1.48
N ALA A 165 -1.42 -4.30 2.06
CA ALA A 165 -0.19 -4.02 1.30
C ALA A 165 0.23 -5.19 0.38
N PRO A 166 0.35 -6.45 0.85
CA PRO A 166 0.69 -7.56 -0.04
C PRO A 166 -0.44 -7.87 -1.03
N ALA A 167 -1.71 -7.71 -0.66
CA ALA A 167 -2.83 -7.92 -1.58
C ALA A 167 -2.77 -6.95 -2.77
N VAL A 168 -2.44 -5.67 -2.52
CA VAL A 168 -2.26 -4.66 -3.58
C VAL A 168 -1.16 -5.07 -4.55
N TRP A 169 -0.01 -5.51 -4.03
CA TRP A 169 1.09 -5.97 -4.89
C TRP A 169 0.70 -7.19 -5.73
N VAL A 170 0.05 -8.18 -5.13
CA VAL A 170 -0.39 -9.39 -5.84
C VAL A 170 -1.38 -9.05 -6.95
N VAL A 171 -2.34 -8.17 -6.68
CA VAL A 171 -3.33 -7.75 -7.70
C VAL A 171 -2.65 -7.00 -8.85
N TRP A 172 -1.72 -6.09 -8.55
CA TRP A 172 -0.97 -5.38 -9.57
C TRP A 172 -0.07 -6.32 -10.40
N ALA A 173 0.57 -7.30 -9.76
CA ALA A 173 1.35 -8.33 -10.44
C ALA A 173 0.47 -9.22 -11.34
N ALA A 174 -0.73 -9.60 -10.87
CA ALA A 174 -1.68 -10.39 -11.65
C ALA A 174 -2.22 -9.63 -12.88
N ALA A 175 -2.24 -8.30 -12.83
CA ALA A 175 -2.57 -7.43 -13.96
C ALA A 175 -1.39 -7.20 -14.93
N GLY A 176 -0.28 -7.93 -14.77
CA GLY A 176 0.90 -7.80 -15.63
C GLY A 176 1.71 -6.53 -15.36
N PHE A 177 1.63 -5.98 -14.14
CA PHE A 177 2.24 -4.71 -13.74
C PHE A 177 1.69 -3.47 -14.47
N ALA A 178 0.59 -3.63 -15.19
CA ALA A 178 -0.25 -2.54 -15.61
C ALA A 178 -1.31 -2.30 -14.55
N ALA A 179 -1.65 -1.05 -14.27
CA ALA A 179 -2.76 -0.81 -13.37
C ALA A 179 -4.10 -0.74 -14.14
N PRO A 180 -5.08 -1.60 -13.82
CA PRO A 180 -6.32 -1.70 -14.57
C PRO A 180 -7.05 -0.36 -14.55
N GLY A 181 -7.33 0.17 -15.73
CA GLY A 181 -8.17 1.35 -15.88
C GLY A 181 -9.59 1.05 -15.43
N LEU A 182 -10.27 2.04 -14.85
CA LEU A 182 -11.69 1.92 -14.51
C LEU A 182 -12.58 1.81 -15.78
N LEU A 183 -12.02 2.14 -16.95
CA LEU A 183 -12.71 2.22 -18.24
C LEU A 183 -12.10 1.33 -19.35
N GLY A 184 -11.13 0.47 -19.01
CA GLY A 184 -10.42 -0.39 -19.98
C GLY A 184 -8.92 -0.17 -19.97
#